data_AF-A0A0F7IEU3-F1
#
_entry.id   AF-A0A0F7IEU3-F1
#
_cell.length_a   1.000
_cell.length_b   1.000
_cell.length_c   1.000
_cell.angle_alpha   90.00
_cell.angle_beta   90.00
_cell.angle_gamma   90.00
#
_symmetry.space_group_name_H-M   'P 1'
#
loop_
_entity.id
_entity.type
_entity.pdbx_description
1 polymer ?
#
loop_
_entity_poly.entity_id
_entity_poly.type
_entity_poly.pdbx_seq_one_letter_code
_entity_poly.pdbx_strand_id
1 'polypeptide(L)'
;MAVKRDKALEKRIARERIDYLLNLADEVKFRDYELARRYVELAVRIAKKYRIRLKKKKLRFCRGCLHPYRHDKMRVRVSKGVVRITCLNCGHVRRFKLK
;
A
#
# COMPACT_ATOMS: atom_id res chain seq x y z
N MET A 1 -21.95 -17.06 27.35
CA MET A 1 -20.78 -17.83 26.84
C MET A 1 -19.88 -16.88 26.06
N ALA A 2 -18.62 -16.69 26.47
CA ALA A 2 -17.70 -15.83 25.73
C ALA A 2 -17.30 -16.50 24.41
N VAL A 3 -17.69 -15.93 23.28
CA VAL A 3 -17.29 -16.40 21.95
C VAL A 3 -15.76 -16.30 21.87
N LYS A 4 -15.06 -17.44 21.77
CA LYS A 4 -13.60 -17.48 21.63
C LYS A 4 -13.25 -16.86 20.27
N ARG A 5 -12.38 -15.85 20.26
CA ARG A 5 -11.90 -15.22 19.02
C ARG A 5 -11.12 -16.22 18.17
N ASP A 6 -11.57 -16.47 16.94
CA ASP A 6 -10.77 -17.15 15.92
C ASP A 6 -9.77 -16.17 15.28
N LYS A 7 -8.58 -16.12 15.86
CA LYS A 7 -7.48 -15.27 15.38
C LYS A 7 -7.02 -15.61 13.95
N ALA A 8 -7.21 -16.85 13.49
CA ALA A 8 -6.80 -17.26 12.16
C ALA A 8 -7.79 -16.74 11.11
N LEU A 9 -9.09 -16.87 11.39
CA LEU A 9 -10.15 -16.31 10.56
C LEU A 9 -10.07 -14.78 10.50
N GLU A 10 -9.91 -14.11 11.65
CA GLU A 10 -9.73 -12.65 11.70
C GLU A 10 -8.57 -12.17 10.82
N LYS A 11 -7.42 -12.86 10.88
CA LYS A 11 -6.26 -12.54 10.03
C LYS A 11 -6.53 -12.79 8.54
N ARG A 12 -7.34 -13.79 8.20
CA ARG A 12 -7.71 -14.08 6.81
C ARG A 12 -8.60 -12.96 6.24
N ILE A 13 -9.67 -12.63 6.95
CA ILE A 13 -10.60 -11.53 6.59
C ILE A 13 -9.84 -10.20 6.50
N ALA A 14 -8.92 -9.93 7.45
CA ALA A 14 -8.12 -8.73 7.42
C ALA A 14 -7.21 -8.65 6.18
N ARG A 15 -6.66 -9.78 5.68
CA ARG A 15 -5.88 -9.80 4.42
C ARG A 15 -6.76 -9.48 3.22
N GLU A 16 -7.93 -10.11 3.12
CA GLU A 16 -8.89 -9.88 2.05
C GLU A 16 -9.34 -8.42 2.02
N ARG A 17 -9.66 -7.85 3.19
CA ARG A 17 -10.04 -6.44 3.32
C ARG A 17 -8.93 -5.48 2.89
N ILE A 18 -7.69 -5.78 3.24
CA ILE A 18 -6.51 -5.02 2.77
C ILE A 18 -6.40 -5.07 1.25
N ASP A 19 -6.58 -6.25 0.64
CA ASP A 19 -6.51 -6.39 -0.82
C ASP A 19 -7.59 -5.59 -1.52
N TYR A 20 -8.82 -5.70 -1.03
CA TYR A 20 -9.96 -4.97 -1.54
C TYR A 20 -9.74 -3.45 -1.48
N LEU A 21 -9.31 -2.92 -0.33
CA LEU A 21 -9.04 -1.48 -0.17
C LEU A 21 -7.91 -0.99 -1.09
N LEU A 22 -6.85 -1.77 -1.28
CA LEU A 22 -5.77 -1.39 -2.18
C LEU A 22 -6.20 -1.43 -3.64
N ASN A 23 -7.12 -2.32 -4.02
CA ASN A 23 -7.70 -2.36 -5.37
C ASN A 23 -8.57 -1.12 -5.64
N LEU A 24 -9.47 -0.78 -4.71
CA LEU A 24 -10.24 0.46 -4.80
C LEU A 24 -9.33 1.71 -4.88
N ALA A 25 -8.23 1.74 -4.12
CA ALA A 25 -7.26 2.82 -4.22
C ALA A 25 -6.66 2.95 -5.63
N ASP A 26 -6.39 1.83 -6.30
CA ASP A 26 -5.84 1.85 -7.66
C ASP A 26 -6.85 2.24 -8.73
N GLU A 27 -8.13 1.91 -8.54
CA GLU A 27 -9.23 2.31 -9.43
C GLU A 27 -9.52 3.81 -9.33
N VAL A 28 -9.51 4.35 -8.11
CA VAL A 28 -9.97 5.72 -7.83
C VAL A 28 -8.85 6.76 -7.94
N LYS A 29 -7.56 6.38 -7.89
CA LYS A 29 -6.42 7.34 -7.86
C LYS A 29 -6.35 8.37 -9.00
N PHE A 30 -7.00 8.11 -10.13
CA PHE A 30 -7.07 9.06 -11.26
C PHE A 30 -8.27 10.00 -11.18
N ARG A 31 -9.32 9.62 -10.45
CA ARG A 31 -10.56 10.38 -10.29
C ARG A 31 -10.54 11.22 -9.00
N ASP A 32 -10.18 10.59 -7.88
CA ASP A 32 -10.08 11.23 -6.57
C ASP A 32 -8.86 10.69 -5.82
N TYR A 33 -7.85 11.53 -5.72
CA TYR A 33 -6.57 11.11 -5.18
C TYR A 33 -6.53 11.07 -3.65
N GLU A 34 -7.29 11.96 -2.99
CA GLU A 34 -7.39 11.99 -1.53
C GLU A 34 -8.23 10.80 -1.03
N LEU A 35 -9.30 10.44 -1.74
CA LEU A 35 -10.05 9.22 -1.44
C LEU A 35 -9.17 7.97 -1.60
N ALA A 36 -8.37 7.92 -2.66
CA ALA A 36 -7.44 6.82 -2.87
C ALA A 36 -6.39 6.70 -1.75
N ARG A 37 -5.85 7.83 -1.27
CA ARG A 37 -4.98 7.88 -0.08
C ARG A 37 -5.70 7.34 1.15
N ARG A 38 -6.95 7.74 1.38
CA ARG A 38 -7.75 7.29 2.53
C ARG A 38 -7.94 5.76 2.54
N TYR A 39 -8.14 5.14 1.39
CA TYR A 39 -8.20 3.67 1.29
C TYR A 39 -6.86 3.00 1.66
N VAL A 40 -5.73 3.55 1.20
CA VAL A 40 -4.40 3.05 1.59
C VAL A 40 -4.16 3.20 3.09
N GLU A 41 -4.54 4.33 3.68
CA GLU A 41 -4.44 4.56 5.13
C GLU A 41 -5.23 3.54 5.94
N LEU A 42 -6.45 3.22 5.52
CA LEU A 42 -7.27 2.18 6.14
C LEU A 42 -6.61 0.81 6.02
N ALA A 43 -6.11 0.45 4.83
CA ALA A 43 -5.41 -0.80 4.61
C ALA A 43 -4.16 -0.93 5.50
N VAL A 44 -3.38 0.14 5.66
CA VAL A 44 -2.20 0.17 6.55
C VAL A 44 -2.61 0.06 8.01
N ARG A 45 -3.69 0.73 8.44
CA ARG A 45 -4.21 0.63 9.81
C ARG A 45 -4.63 -0.80 10.15
N ILE A 46 -5.37 -1.47 9.26
CA ILE A 46 -5.76 -2.87 9.42
C ILE A 46 -4.51 -3.77 9.48
N ALA A 47 -3.54 -3.56 8.58
CA ALA A 47 -2.30 -4.33 8.56
C ALA A 47 -1.52 -4.22 9.88
N LYS A 48 -1.44 -3.01 10.45
CA LYS A 48 -0.80 -2.78 11.76
C LYS A 48 -1.56 -3.49 12.88
N LYS A 49 -2.89 -3.31 12.95
CA LYS A 49 -3.76 -3.91 13.98
C LYS A 49 -3.61 -5.43 14.05
N TYR A 50 -3.61 -6.11 12.91
CA TYR A 50 -3.51 -7.58 12.83
C TYR A 50 -2.07 -8.10 12.62
N ARG A 51 -1.06 -7.23 12.68
CA ARG A 51 0.36 -7.53 12.44
C ARG A 51 0.61 -8.28 11.12
N ILE A 52 -0.08 -7.87 10.05
CA ILE A 52 0.01 -8.46 8.72
C ILE A 52 1.14 -7.80 7.91
N ARG A 53 2.05 -8.61 7.38
CA ARG A 53 3.12 -8.12 6.48
C ARG A 53 2.57 -7.91 5.06
N LEU A 54 2.53 -6.66 4.60
CA LEU A 54 2.06 -6.29 3.26
C LEU A 54 2.94 -6.77 2.07
N LYS A 55 4.14 -7.33 2.31
CA LYS A 55 5.07 -7.85 1.28
C LYS A 55 5.15 -6.95 0.02
N LYS A 56 4.84 -7.48 -1.17
CA LYS A 56 4.87 -6.78 -2.47
C LYS A 56 3.84 -5.64 -2.56
N LYS A 57 2.72 -5.71 -1.83
CA LYS A 57 1.65 -4.69 -1.84
C LYS A 57 2.15 -3.31 -1.43
N LYS A 58 3.22 -3.25 -0.63
CA LYS A 58 3.89 -1.98 -0.27
C LYS A 58 4.40 -1.21 -1.50
N LEU A 59 4.59 -1.86 -2.65
CA LEU A 59 5.04 -1.21 -3.89
C LEU A 59 3.93 -0.45 -4.62
N ARG A 60 2.66 -0.60 -4.21
CA ARG A 60 1.52 0.11 -4.82
C ARG A 60 1.40 1.56 -4.36
N PHE A 61 2.01 1.93 -3.23
CA PHE A 61 1.86 3.25 -2.63
C PHE A 61 3.16 3.79 -2.00
N CYS A 62 3.21 5.10 -1.81
CA CYS A 62 4.31 5.80 -1.17
C CYS A 62 4.30 5.57 0.35
N ARG A 63 5.44 5.21 0.95
CA ARG A 63 5.53 4.99 2.39
C ARG A 63 5.51 6.27 3.22
N GLY A 64 5.87 7.41 2.63
CA GLY A 64 5.86 8.71 3.30
C GLY A 64 4.47 9.29 3.40
N CYS A 65 3.84 9.56 2.25
CA CYS A 65 2.55 10.26 2.19
C CYS A 65 1.33 9.33 1.98
N LEU A 66 1.52 8.01 1.94
CA LEU A 66 0.48 6.98 1.77
C LEU A 66 -0.37 7.08 0.50
N HIS A 67 -0.03 7.99 -0.41
CA HIS A 67 -0.70 8.04 -1.69
C HIS A 67 -0.35 6.83 -2.56
N PRO A 68 -1.32 6.26 -3.29
CA PRO A 68 -1.03 5.26 -4.30
C PRO A 68 -0.15 5.86 -5.40
N TYR A 69 0.75 5.04 -5.94
CA TYR A 69 1.60 5.47 -7.05
C TYR A 69 0.76 5.62 -8.32
N ARG A 70 0.96 6.76 -8.97
CA ARG A 70 0.30 7.18 -10.20
C ARG A 70 1.39 7.58 -11.20
N HIS A 71 1.22 7.27 -12.48
CA HIS A 71 2.30 7.40 -13.48
C HIS A 71 2.84 8.83 -13.61
N ASP A 72 1.98 9.82 -13.44
CA ASP A 72 2.26 11.25 -13.50
C ASP A 72 2.86 11.83 -12.20
N LYS A 73 2.60 11.17 -11.05
CA LYS A 73 3.11 11.58 -9.72
C LYS A 73 4.23 10.68 -9.20
N MET A 74 4.81 9.83 -10.06
CA MET A 74 5.94 8.98 -9.72
C MET A 74 7.03 9.08 -10.78
N ARG A 75 8.28 8.98 -10.34
CA ARG A 75 9.43 8.87 -11.23
C ARG A 75 10.16 7.58 -10.94
N VAL A 76 10.28 6.71 -11.93
CA VAL A 76 11.03 5.46 -11.83
C VAL A 76 12.33 5.62 -12.62
N ARG A 77 13.47 5.36 -11.97
CA ARG A 77 14.79 5.31 -12.63
C ARG A 77 15.44 3.97 -12.34
N VAL A 78 15.98 3.34 -13.38
CA VAL A 78 16.76 2.10 -13.26
C VAL A 78 18.21 2.42 -13.61
N SER A 79 19.14 2.12 -12.72
CA SER A 79 20.57 2.33 -12.95
C SER A 79 21.40 1.34 -12.14
N LYS A 80 22.44 0.76 -12.76
CA LYS A 80 23.36 -0.21 -12.13
C LYS A 80 22.63 -1.33 -11.37
N GLY A 81 21.57 -1.90 -11.96
CA GLY A 81 20.77 -2.96 -11.33
C GLY A 81 19.90 -2.51 -10.14
N VAL A 82 19.71 -1.20 -9.93
CA VAL A 82 18.88 -0.66 -8.84
C VAL A 82 17.71 0.11 -9.42
N VAL A 83 16.49 -0.22 -8.97
CA VAL A 83 15.29 0.58 -9.23
C VAL A 83 15.12 1.62 -8.13
N ARG A 84 15.02 2.88 -8.52
CA ARG A 84 14.69 4.02 -7.66
C ARG A 84 13.30 4.54 -8.05
N ILE A 85 12.36 4.48 -7.11
CA ILE A 85 11.02 5.06 -7.26
C ILE A 85 10.97 6.31 -6.39
N THR A 86 10.81 7.48 -7.01
CA THR A 86 10.62 8.76 -6.31
C THR A 86 9.16 9.16 -6.39
N CYS A 87 8.55 9.45 -5.24
CA CYS A 87 7.22 10.05 -5.17
C CYS A 87 7.33 11.55 -5.45
N LEU A 88 6.60 12.06 -6.44
CA LEU A 88 6.62 13.48 -6.79
C LEU A 88 5.70 14.33 -5.89
N ASN A 89 4.89 13.71 -5.02
CA ASN A 89 4.08 14.46 -4.05
C ASN A 89 4.87 14.88 -2.80
N CYS A 90 5.75 14.00 -2.31
CA CYS A 90 6.46 14.23 -1.04
C CYS A 90 7.98 14.05 -1.11
N GLY A 91 8.52 13.72 -2.30
CA GLY A 91 9.97 13.52 -2.49
C GLY A 91 10.52 12.19 -1.96
N HIS A 92 9.71 11.35 -1.30
CA HIS A 92 10.20 10.09 -0.75
C HIS A 92 10.76 9.16 -1.84
N VAL A 93 11.98 8.65 -1.63
CA VAL A 93 12.69 7.77 -2.56
C VAL A 93 12.77 6.36 -2.02
N ARG A 94 12.21 5.41 -2.76
CA ARG A 94 12.34 3.98 -2.48
C ARG A 94 13.35 3.34 -3.43
N ARG A 95 14.20 2.46 -2.90
CA ARG A 95 15.23 1.76 -3.67
C ARG A 95 15.10 0.24 -3.48
N PHE A 96 15.26 -0.52 -4.54
CA PHE A 96 15.40 -1.98 -4.47
C PHE A 96 16.28 -2.48 -5.62
N LYS A 97 17.09 -3.52 -5.36
CA LYS A 97 17.93 -4.16 -6.37
C LYS A 97 17.06 -5.07 -7.25
N LEU A 98 17.30 -5.01 -8.56
CA LEU A 98 16.92 -6.08 -9.48
C LEU A 98 17.89 -7.23 -9.17
N LYS A 99 17.32 -8.37 -8.79
CA LYS A 99 18.08 -9.59 -8.50
C LYS A 99 18.20 -10.39 -9.79
#